data_AF-A0A4Q3SUQ9-F1
#
_entry.id   AF-A0A4Q3SUQ9-F1
#
_cell.length_a   1.000
_cell.length_b   1.000
_cell.length_c   1.000
_cell.angle_alpha   90.00
_cell.angle_beta   90.00
_cell.angle_gamma   90.00
#
_symmetry.space_group_name_H-M   'P 1'
#
loop_
_entity.id
_entity.type
_entity.pdbx_description
1 polymer ?
#
loop_
_entity_poly.entity_id
_entity_poly.type
_entity_poly.pdbx_seq_one_letter_code
_entity_poly.pdbx_strand_id
1 'polypeptide(L)'
;MSNPPRFVPSGVKPFVYARLAHLKAASLWVLILAPTSAAIGSLCALFLWSLDLATRARFDHPWLLFGLPVAGFLVGLVYHWKGRSAEAGNNLIVDQIHAPGGGVPLRMAPLILVSTVITHLFGGSAGREGTAVQLGGSLASAFARLFRLDP
;
A
#
# COMPACT_ATOMS: atom_id res chain seq x y z
N MET A 1 -1.03 53.13 17.37
CA MET A 1 -1.87 52.48 18.42
C MET A 1 -2.68 51.36 17.76
N SER A 2 -2.22 50.11 17.91
CA SER A 2 -2.93 48.92 17.43
C SER A 2 -4.04 48.56 18.42
N ASN A 3 -5.27 48.37 17.93
CA ASN A 3 -6.39 47.91 18.75
C ASN A 3 -6.03 46.57 19.44
N PRO A 4 -6.36 46.37 20.72
CA PRO A 4 -6.16 45.07 21.37
C PRO A 4 -7.05 44.00 20.71
N PRO A 5 -6.63 42.71 20.73
CA PRO A 5 -7.44 41.64 20.19
C PRO A 5 -8.77 41.54 20.95
N ARG A 6 -9.89 41.63 20.23
CA ARG A 6 -11.22 41.40 20.80
C ARG A 6 -11.32 39.93 21.20
N PHE A 7 -11.44 39.67 22.49
CA PHE A 7 -11.79 38.36 23.02
C PHE A 7 -13.22 38.05 22.55
N VAL A 8 -13.37 37.19 21.56
CA VAL A 8 -14.69 36.71 21.11
C VAL A 8 -15.10 35.61 22.10
N PRO A 9 -16.14 35.79 22.92
CA PRO A 9 -16.57 34.73 23.84
C PRO A 9 -17.02 33.50 23.03
N SER A 10 -16.37 32.37 23.28
CA SER A 10 -16.72 31.08 22.70
C SER A 10 -18.07 30.60 23.27
N GLY A 11 -19.16 30.93 22.59
CA GLY A 11 -20.49 30.44 22.95
C GLY A 11 -20.60 28.91 22.85
N VAL A 12 -21.54 28.33 23.60
CA VAL A 12 -21.85 26.89 23.57
C VAL A 12 -22.17 26.39 22.15
N LYS A 13 -22.79 27.24 21.32
CA LYS A 13 -23.16 26.91 19.93
C LYS A 13 -21.93 26.59 19.05
N PRO A 14 -20.92 27.47 18.91
CA PRO A 14 -19.70 27.17 18.15
C PRO A 14 -18.97 25.90 18.62
N PHE A 15 -18.98 25.62 19.93
CA PHE A 15 -18.41 24.39 20.48
C PHE A 15 -19.16 23.12 20.02
N VAL A 16 -20.49 23.12 20.09
CA VAL A 16 -21.34 22.00 19.64
C VAL A 16 -21.21 21.77 18.13
N TYR A 17 -21.20 22.84 17.33
CA TYR A 17 -21.01 22.73 15.87
C TYR A 17 -19.65 22.13 15.50
N ALA A 18 -18.57 22.54 16.18
CA ALA A 18 -17.25 21.95 15.98
C ALA A 18 -17.25 20.44 16.31
N ARG A 19 -17.87 20.03 17.42
CA ARG A 19 -17.97 18.62 17.81
C ARG A 19 -18.74 17.79 16.79
N LEU A 20 -19.87 18.30 16.30
CA LEU A 20 -20.65 17.64 15.26
C LEU A 20 -19.88 17.54 13.94
N ALA A 21 -19.10 18.56 13.57
CA ALA A 21 -18.25 18.53 12.39
C ALA A 21 -17.15 17.46 12.51
N HIS A 22 -16.49 17.33 13.67
CA HIS A 22 -15.50 16.28 13.91
C HIS A 22 -16.12 14.87 13.87
N LEU A 23 -17.31 14.67 14.42
CA LEU A 23 -18.01 13.38 14.36
C LEU A 23 -18.42 13.00 12.94
N LYS A 24 -18.89 13.97 12.15
CA LYS A 24 -19.16 13.77 10.71
C LYS A 24 -17.90 13.40 9.95
N ALA A 25 -16.80 14.11 10.17
CA ALA A 25 -15.53 13.78 9.54
C ALA A 25 -15.05 12.37 9.92
N ALA A 26 -15.06 12.03 11.21
CA ALA A 26 -14.64 10.72 11.70
C ALA A 26 -15.49 9.58 11.11
N SER A 27 -16.82 9.74 11.06
CA SER A 27 -17.70 8.73 10.47
C SER A 27 -17.46 8.54 8.96
N LEU A 28 -17.23 9.61 8.21
CA LEU A 28 -16.85 9.51 6.79
C LEU A 28 -15.52 8.76 6.62
N TRP A 29 -14.50 9.09 7.42
CA TRP A 29 -13.22 8.39 7.38
C TRP A 29 -13.35 6.92 7.74
N VAL A 30 -14.16 6.55 8.75
CA VAL A 30 -14.43 5.15 9.09
C VAL A 30 -15.10 4.41 7.94
N LEU A 31 -16.10 5.02 7.28
CA LEU A 31 -16.79 4.42 6.14
C LEU A 31 -15.87 4.18 4.93
N ILE A 32 -14.83 5.00 4.77
CA ILE A 32 -13.84 4.87 3.69
C ILE A 32 -12.72 3.89 4.07
N LEU A 33 -12.23 3.97 5.30
CA LEU A 33 -11.13 3.14 5.79
C LEU A 33 -11.54 1.69 6.03
N ALA A 34 -12.80 1.42 6.37
CA ALA A 34 -13.29 0.05 6.56
C ALA A 34 -13.16 -0.83 5.29
N PRO A 35 -13.73 -0.46 4.12
CA PRO A 35 -13.56 -1.24 2.90
C PRO A 35 -12.11 -1.23 2.41
N THR A 36 -11.39 -0.11 2.56
CA THR A 36 -9.99 0.00 2.17
C THR A 36 -9.12 -0.98 2.96
N SER A 37 -9.27 -1.00 4.29
CA SER A 37 -8.53 -1.92 5.19
C SER A 37 -8.90 -3.38 4.93
N ALA A 38 -10.17 -3.69 4.70
CA ALA A 38 -10.61 -5.04 4.38
C ALA A 38 -9.99 -5.55 3.07
N ALA A 39 -9.92 -4.69 2.04
CA ALA A 39 -9.30 -5.04 0.76
C ALA A 39 -7.78 -5.23 0.89
N ILE A 40 -7.09 -4.32 1.59
CA ILE A 40 -5.64 -4.44 1.84
C ILE A 40 -5.33 -5.69 2.66
N GLY A 41 -6.07 -5.93 3.75
CA GLY A 41 -5.91 -7.11 4.60
C GLY A 41 -6.12 -8.41 3.84
N SER A 42 -7.15 -8.47 2.98
CA SER A 42 -7.40 -9.63 2.12
C SER A 42 -6.27 -9.87 1.11
N LEU A 43 -5.74 -8.81 0.50
CA LEU A 43 -4.62 -8.90 -0.42
C LEU A 43 -3.33 -9.36 0.29
N CYS A 44 -3.06 -8.86 1.48
CA CYS A 44 -1.94 -9.32 2.31
C CYS A 44 -2.12 -10.78 2.75
N ALA A 45 -3.33 -11.20 3.12
CA ALA A 45 -3.63 -12.59 3.46
C ALA A 45 -3.39 -13.53 2.26
N LEU A 46 -3.88 -13.15 1.07
CA LEU A 46 -3.64 -13.87 -0.18
C LEU A 46 -2.13 -13.98 -0.47
N PHE A 47 -1.39 -12.88 -0.30
CA PHE A 47 0.05 -12.85 -0.49
C PHE A 47 0.77 -13.81 0.47
N LEU A 48 0.49 -13.73 1.78
CA LEU A 48 1.13 -14.59 2.78
C LEU A 48 0.79 -16.07 2.58
N TRP A 49 -0.46 -16.36 2.20
CA TRP A 49 -0.90 -17.71 1.85
C TRP A 49 -0.18 -18.24 0.61
N SER A 50 -0.01 -17.41 -0.42
CA SER A 50 0.74 -17.78 -1.64
C SER A 50 2.21 -18.06 -1.35
N LEU A 51 2.84 -17.32 -0.42
CA LEU A 51 4.21 -17.59 0.00
C LEU A 51 4.35 -18.90 0.77
N ASP A 52 3.36 -19.23 1.60
CA ASP A 52 3.33 -20.52 2.29
C ASP A 52 3.21 -21.68 1.29
N LEU A 53 2.31 -21.55 0.30
CA LEU A 53 2.17 -22.52 -0.78
C LEU A 53 3.46 -22.68 -1.60
N ALA A 54 4.09 -21.57 -1.99
CA ALA A 54 5.37 -21.58 -2.70
C ALA A 54 6.48 -22.27 -1.88
N THR A 55 6.49 -22.03 -0.57
CA THR A 55 7.46 -22.65 0.34
C THR A 55 7.25 -24.16 0.43
N ARG A 56 6.01 -24.63 0.59
CA ARG A 56 5.67 -26.06 0.60
C ARG A 56 6.03 -26.72 -0.72
N ALA A 57 5.64 -26.12 -1.85
CA ALA A 57 5.96 -26.64 -3.18
C ALA A 57 7.47 -26.79 -3.39
N ARG A 58 8.29 -25.85 -2.90
CA ARG A 58 9.75 -25.93 -2.93
C ARG A 58 10.31 -27.08 -2.10
N PHE A 59 9.73 -27.36 -0.92
CA PHE A 59 10.13 -28.53 -0.11
C PHE A 59 9.74 -29.86 -0.77
N ASP A 60 8.57 -29.91 -1.40
CA ASP A 60 8.10 -31.10 -2.14
C ASP A 60 8.90 -31.34 -3.44
N HIS A 61 9.41 -30.27 -4.04
CA HIS A 61 10.15 -30.29 -5.31
C HIS A 61 11.48 -29.53 -5.21
N PRO A 62 12.50 -30.08 -4.52
CA PRO A 62 13.77 -29.38 -4.28
C PRO A 62 14.52 -28.97 -5.55
N TRP A 63 14.28 -29.66 -6.67
CA TRP A 63 14.86 -29.33 -7.97
C TRP A 63 14.46 -27.93 -8.47
N LEU A 64 13.37 -27.35 -7.97
CA LEU A 64 12.97 -25.97 -8.28
C LEU A 64 14.10 -24.98 -7.97
N LEU A 65 14.98 -25.24 -7.00
CA LEU A 65 16.13 -24.38 -6.70
C LEU A 65 17.03 -24.13 -7.91
N PHE A 66 17.19 -25.11 -8.81
CA PHE A 66 18.01 -24.94 -10.01
C PHE A 66 17.40 -23.97 -11.02
N GLY A 67 16.10 -23.70 -10.94
CA GLY A 67 15.42 -22.70 -11.76
C GLY A 67 15.61 -21.25 -11.29
N LEU A 68 16.23 -21.02 -10.13
CA LEU A 68 16.41 -19.69 -9.55
C LEU A 68 17.06 -18.66 -10.48
N PRO A 69 18.15 -18.97 -11.22
CA PRO A 69 18.76 -18.00 -12.14
C PRO A 69 17.79 -17.55 -13.25
N VAL A 70 17.02 -18.49 -13.79
CA VAL A 70 16.03 -18.23 -14.85
C VAL A 70 14.88 -17.40 -14.28
N ALA A 71 14.36 -17.77 -13.11
CA ALA A 71 13.31 -17.02 -12.44
C ALA A 71 13.73 -15.57 -12.14
N GLY A 72 14.94 -15.37 -11.61
CA GLY A 72 15.50 -14.05 -11.34
C GLY A 72 15.65 -13.21 -12.61
N PHE A 73 16.16 -13.80 -13.69
CA PHE A 73 16.26 -13.14 -14.99
C PHE A 73 14.89 -12.72 -15.53
N LEU A 74 13.89 -13.60 -15.50
CA LEU A 74 12.54 -13.31 -15.97
C LEU A 74 11.87 -12.21 -15.14
N VAL A 75 12.00 -12.26 -13.82
CA VAL A 75 11.50 -11.20 -12.93
C VAL A 75 12.18 -9.86 -13.25
N GLY A 76 13.51 -9.84 -13.38
CA GLY A 76 14.26 -8.65 -13.76
C GLY A 76 13.81 -8.07 -15.11
N LEU A 77 13.61 -8.92 -16.11
CA LEU A 77 13.14 -8.53 -17.43
C LEU A 77 11.73 -7.92 -17.40
N VAL A 78 10.82 -8.54 -16.64
CA VAL A 78 9.46 -8.01 -16.43
C VAL A 78 9.51 -6.65 -15.74
N TYR A 79 10.35 -6.46 -14.72
CA TYR A 79 10.54 -5.15 -14.08
C TYR A 79 11.13 -4.12 -15.04
N HIS A 80 12.09 -4.51 -15.88
CA HIS A 80 12.69 -3.60 -16.85
C HIS A 80 11.65 -3.06 -17.86
N TRP A 81 10.73 -3.89 -18.33
CA TRP A 81 9.71 -3.49 -19.32
C TRP A 81 8.45 -2.88 -18.71
N LYS A 82 7.95 -3.43 -17.60
CA LYS A 82 6.65 -3.06 -17.01
C LYS A 82 6.78 -2.29 -15.69
N GLY A 83 7.95 -2.30 -15.07
CA GLY A 83 8.19 -1.82 -13.71
C GLY A 83 8.69 -0.38 -13.58
N ARG A 84 8.89 0.38 -14.66
CA ARG A 84 9.47 1.75 -14.62
C ARG A 84 8.91 2.71 -13.57
N SER A 85 7.63 2.59 -13.17
CA SER A 85 7.05 3.42 -12.08
C SER A 85 6.90 2.70 -10.75
N ALA A 86 7.20 1.41 -10.68
CA ALA A 86 7.15 0.55 -9.49
C ALA A 86 8.56 0.19 -8.99
N GLU A 87 9.60 0.48 -9.77
CA GLU A 87 11.00 0.17 -9.50
C GLU A 87 11.53 0.83 -8.22
N ALA A 88 11.07 2.04 -7.90
CA ALA A 88 11.41 2.73 -6.65
C ALA A 88 10.87 2.01 -5.40
N GLY A 89 9.91 1.09 -5.54
CA GLY A 89 9.44 0.24 -4.45
C GLY A 89 8.96 1.02 -3.23
N ASN A 90 9.49 0.71 -2.05
CA ASN A 90 9.14 1.41 -0.80
C ASN A 90 9.51 2.89 -0.81
N ASN A 91 10.58 3.29 -1.51
CA ASN A 91 11.00 4.68 -1.53
C ASN A 91 9.92 5.56 -2.15
N LEU A 92 9.22 5.07 -3.17
CA LEU A 92 8.08 5.77 -3.75
C LEU A 92 6.97 6.05 -2.73
N ILE A 93 6.73 5.12 -1.79
CA ILE A 93 5.71 5.28 -0.76
C ILE A 93 6.15 6.35 0.24
N VAL A 94 7.41 6.31 0.65
CA VAL A 94 8.01 7.33 1.51
C VAL A 94 7.95 8.71 0.84
N ASP A 95 8.29 8.79 -0.43
CA ASP A 95 8.24 10.04 -1.21
C ASP A 95 6.82 10.59 -1.29
N GLN A 96 5.82 9.75 -1.54
CA GLN A 96 4.41 10.20 -1.57
C GLN A 96 3.86 10.62 -0.22
N ILE A 97 4.42 10.14 0.89
CA ILE A 97 4.07 10.61 2.25
C ILE A 97 4.68 11.99 2.51
N HIS A 98 5.93 12.22 2.08
CA HIS A 98 6.64 13.49 2.33
C HIS A 98 6.23 14.60 1.35
N ALA A 99 6.11 14.27 0.06
CA ALA A 99 5.77 15.17 -1.02
C ALA A 99 4.70 14.52 -1.93
N PRO A 100 3.41 14.65 -1.57
CA PRO A 100 2.31 14.11 -2.36
C PRO A 100 2.32 14.74 -3.77
N GLY A 101 2.15 13.91 -4.80
CA GLY A 101 2.08 14.45 -6.17
C GLY A 101 1.44 13.52 -7.19
N GLY A 102 1.80 12.23 -7.21
CA GLY A 102 1.35 11.27 -8.22
C GLY A 102 0.61 10.05 -7.67
N GLY A 103 0.68 9.83 -6.35
CA GLY A 103 0.24 8.60 -5.72
C GLY A 103 1.11 7.39 -6.05
N VAL A 104 0.72 6.23 -5.53
CA VAL A 104 1.39 4.95 -5.78
C VAL A 104 0.65 4.22 -6.92
N PRO A 105 1.35 3.78 -7.98
CA PRO A 105 0.69 3.17 -9.12
C PRO A 105 0.08 1.82 -8.77
N LEU A 106 -1.18 1.59 -9.18
CA LEU A 106 -1.91 0.35 -8.87
C LEU A 106 -1.25 -0.90 -9.47
N ARG A 107 -0.52 -0.75 -10.59
CA ARG A 107 0.25 -1.83 -11.23
C ARG A 107 1.40 -2.37 -10.38
N MET A 108 1.82 -1.64 -9.34
CA MET A 108 2.85 -2.08 -8.41
C MET A 108 2.40 -3.31 -7.62
N ALA A 109 1.14 -3.35 -7.18
CA ALA A 109 0.60 -4.46 -6.39
C ALA A 109 0.68 -5.83 -7.07
N PRO A 110 0.13 -6.04 -8.29
CA PRO A 110 0.24 -7.35 -8.95
C PRO A 110 1.68 -7.70 -9.32
N LEU A 111 2.50 -6.72 -9.68
CA LEU A 111 3.88 -6.93 -10.08
C LEU A 111 4.74 -7.42 -8.90
N ILE A 112 4.64 -6.79 -7.73
CA ILE A 112 5.37 -7.20 -6.52
C ILE A 112 4.83 -8.51 -5.93
N LEU A 113 3.51 -8.75 -6.01
CA LEU A 113 2.92 -10.00 -5.54
C LEU A 113 3.49 -11.19 -6.32
N VAL A 114 3.43 -11.13 -7.65
CA VAL A 114 3.86 -12.23 -8.52
C VAL A 114 5.37 -12.43 -8.43
N SER A 115 6.17 -11.36 -8.46
CA SER A 115 7.63 -11.47 -8.40
C SER A 115 8.12 -12.04 -7.08
N THR A 116 7.54 -11.63 -5.94
CA THR A 116 7.93 -12.15 -4.63
C THR A 116 7.53 -13.62 -4.45
N VAL A 117 6.36 -14.03 -4.96
CA VAL A 117 5.91 -15.44 -4.94
C VAL A 117 6.83 -16.32 -5.80
N ILE A 118 7.14 -15.88 -7.03
CA ILE A 118 8.11 -16.58 -7.90
C ILE A 118 9.46 -16.68 -7.19
N THR A 119 9.96 -15.58 -6.63
CA THR A 119 11.24 -15.58 -5.93
C THR A 119 11.27 -16.59 -4.78
N HIS A 120 10.22 -16.67 -3.96
CA HIS A 120 10.12 -17.68 -2.89
C HIS A 120 10.00 -19.11 -3.41
N LEU A 121 9.25 -19.34 -4.49
CA LEU A 121 9.07 -20.67 -5.09
C LEU A 121 10.40 -21.28 -5.53
N PHE A 122 11.26 -20.46 -6.15
CA PHE A 122 12.58 -20.88 -6.61
C PHE A 122 13.67 -20.77 -5.52
N GLY A 123 13.30 -20.40 -4.28
CA GLY A 123 14.21 -20.37 -3.12
C GLY A 123 15.06 -19.11 -2.98
N GLY A 124 14.70 -18.03 -3.67
CA GLY A 124 15.28 -16.71 -3.45
C GLY A 124 14.81 -16.08 -2.14
N SER A 125 15.70 -15.31 -1.51
CA SER A 125 15.37 -14.52 -0.32
C SER A 125 14.70 -13.20 -0.74
N ALA A 126 13.40 -13.07 -0.47
CA ALA A 126 12.65 -11.84 -0.68
C ALA A 126 11.89 -11.43 0.59
N GLY A 127 11.78 -10.12 0.85
CA GLY A 127 11.16 -9.61 2.06
C GLY A 127 9.62 -9.64 2.01
N ARG A 128 8.98 -10.11 3.09
CA ARG A 128 7.51 -10.11 3.23
C ARG A 128 6.96 -8.75 3.63
N GLU A 129 7.67 -8.04 4.51
CA GLU A 129 7.24 -6.76 5.07
C GLU A 129 7.21 -5.65 4.02
N GLY A 130 8.31 -5.48 3.29
CA GLY A 130 8.39 -4.52 2.18
C GLY A 130 7.30 -4.76 1.15
N THR A 131 7.10 -6.01 0.71
CA THR A 131 6.01 -6.33 -0.23
C THR A 131 4.63 -5.99 0.34
N ALA A 132 4.35 -6.29 1.62
CA ALA A 132 3.07 -5.94 2.24
C ALA A 132 2.83 -4.41 2.26
N VAL A 133 3.87 -3.62 2.55
CA VAL A 133 3.81 -2.15 2.49
C VAL A 133 3.51 -1.67 1.06
N GLN A 134 4.13 -2.29 0.05
CA GLN A 134 3.87 -1.98 -1.36
C GLN A 134 2.47 -2.32 -1.83
N LEU A 135 1.93 -3.48 -1.43
CA LEU A 135 0.55 -3.86 -1.69
C LEU A 135 -0.42 -2.87 -1.03
N GLY A 136 -0.17 -2.53 0.24
CA GLY A 136 -0.98 -1.58 1.00
C GLY A 136 -0.98 -0.18 0.38
N GLY A 137 0.20 0.39 0.12
CA GLY A 137 0.33 1.74 -0.45
C GLY A 137 -0.27 1.85 -1.86
N SER A 138 -0.06 0.84 -2.70
CA SER A 138 -0.60 0.79 -4.07
C SER A 138 -2.13 0.72 -4.06
N LEU A 139 -2.71 -0.13 -3.22
CA LEU A 139 -4.17 -0.28 -3.11
C LEU A 139 -4.82 0.93 -2.41
N ALA A 140 -4.21 1.45 -1.35
CA ALA A 140 -4.66 2.66 -0.68
C ALA A 140 -4.70 3.87 -1.64
N SER A 141 -3.67 4.03 -2.48
CA SER A 141 -3.64 5.09 -3.49
C SER A 141 -4.70 4.90 -4.60
N ALA A 142 -5.09 3.66 -4.90
CA ALA A 142 -6.23 3.40 -5.79
C ALA A 142 -7.58 3.76 -5.15
N PHE A 143 -7.78 3.40 -3.88
CA PHE A 143 -8.98 3.80 -3.13
C PHE A 143 -9.08 5.31 -2.96
N ALA A 144 -7.96 6.01 -2.69
CA ALA A 144 -7.94 7.47 -2.61
C ALA A 144 -8.42 8.11 -3.91
N ARG A 145 -7.95 7.60 -5.07
CA ARG A 145 -8.42 8.07 -6.38
C ARG A 145 -9.89 7.70 -6.66
N LEU A 146 -10.31 6.50 -6.28
CA LEU A 146 -11.69 6.03 -6.44
C LEU A 146 -12.68 6.92 -5.67
N PHE A 147 -12.34 7.28 -4.43
CA PHE A 147 -13.14 8.15 -3.57
C PHE A 147 -12.87 9.65 -3.78
N ARG A 148 -11.99 10.02 -4.73
CA ARG A 148 -11.60 11.41 -5.02
C ARG A 148 -11.16 12.17 -3.77
N LEU A 149 -10.36 11.51 -2.94
CA LEU A 149 -9.78 12.13 -1.76
C LEU A 149 -8.69 13.11 -2.21
N ASP A 150 -8.75 14.32 -1.68
CA ASP A 150 -7.68 15.29 -1.85
C ASP A 150 -6.41 14.78 -1.15
N PRO A 151 -5.22 14.98 -1.76
CA PRO A 151 -3.94 14.64 -1.16
C PRO A 151 -3.60 15.48 0.08
#